data_AF-A0A942LC32-F1
#
_entry.id   AF-A0A942LC32-F1
#
_cell.length_a   1.000
_cell.length_b   1.000
_cell.length_c   1.000
_cell.angle_alpha   90.00
_cell.angle_beta   90.00
_cell.angle_gamma   90.00
#
_symmetry.space_group_name_H-M   'P 1'
#
loop_
_entity.id
_entity.type
_entity.pdbx_description
1 polymer ?
#
loop_
_entity_poly.entity_id
_entity_poly.type
_entity_poly.pdbx_seq_one_letter_code
_entity_poly.pdbx_strand_id
1 'polypeptide(L)'
;MKFKKIVALAVVSTMLLGTIALTGCGKKVNVDQSEQGQKISEYANPDAVISPKGLKQLIDAKDENLVIIGVIDPKKAMVPGSIASGQIEGSYIVWRPDYSGKGSKEAISEEVGGIRKSKEHMEELLSKAGATDKSTIVVYSADAHHDAARLYWQIKLLGHKDVKYLDGG
;
A
#
# COMPACT_ATOMS: atom_id res chain seq x y z
N MET A 1 80.22 0.09 3.54
CA MET A 1 80.02 0.42 2.11
C MET A 1 78.51 0.40 1.82
N LYS A 2 77.95 1.57 1.53
CA LYS A 2 76.60 1.90 0.98
C LYS A 2 75.31 1.52 1.76
N PHE A 3 74.78 2.55 2.42
CA PHE A 3 73.36 2.81 2.75
C PHE A 3 72.48 3.03 1.50
N LYS A 4 71.18 2.68 1.60
CA LYS A 4 69.95 3.27 0.97
C LYS A 4 68.89 2.14 0.79
N LYS A 5 67.60 2.21 1.16
CA LYS A 5 66.66 3.27 1.57
C LYS A 5 65.54 2.66 2.44
N ILE A 6 65.07 3.48 3.37
CA ILE A 6 63.80 3.44 4.13
C ILE A 6 62.61 3.71 3.19
N VAL A 7 61.47 3.02 3.35
CA VAL A 7 60.11 3.61 3.44
C VAL A 7 59.20 2.64 4.21
N ALA A 8 58.66 3.11 5.33
CA ALA A 8 57.51 2.54 6.03
C ALA A 8 56.22 3.17 5.48
N LEU A 9 55.10 2.44 5.41
CA LEU A 9 53.78 2.99 5.76
C LEU A 9 52.73 1.88 5.90
N ALA A 10 52.05 1.91 7.04
CA ALA A 10 50.76 1.29 7.31
C ALA A 10 49.65 1.90 6.44
N VAL A 11 48.46 1.28 6.46
CA VAL A 11 47.11 1.92 6.57
C VAL A 11 46.04 1.15 5.76
N VAL A 12 45.15 0.52 6.55
CA VAL A 12 43.67 0.57 6.44
C VAL A 12 42.96 -0.23 5.33
N SER A 13 42.13 -1.15 5.84
CA SER A 13 40.76 -1.48 5.39
C SER A 13 40.34 -0.94 4.03
N THR A 14 40.19 -1.83 3.07
CA THR A 14 39.37 -1.61 1.88
C THR A 14 38.26 -2.67 1.83
N MET A 15 37.33 -2.54 2.78
CA MET A 15 35.94 -2.93 2.57
C MET A 15 35.31 -1.85 1.68
N LEU A 16 35.47 -1.95 0.36
CA LEU A 16 34.68 -1.20 -0.63
C LEU A 16 34.96 -1.73 -2.04
N LEU A 17 34.00 -2.47 -2.61
CA LEU A 17 33.75 -2.68 -4.06
C LEU A 17 32.60 -3.70 -4.15
N GLY A 18 31.39 -3.40 -4.61
CA GLY A 18 30.96 -2.26 -5.38
C GLY A 18 29.51 -1.87 -5.09
N THR A 19 29.33 -0.57 -4.93
CA THR A 19 28.12 0.14 -5.27
C THR A 19 27.79 -0.09 -6.75
N ILE A 20 26.84 -0.98 -7.04
CA ILE A 20 26.11 -0.89 -8.31
C ILE A 20 25.03 0.17 -8.11
N ALA A 21 25.41 1.42 -8.37
CA ALA A 21 24.45 2.48 -8.61
C ALA A 21 23.85 2.28 -10.01
N LEU A 22 22.84 1.42 -10.10
CA LEU A 22 21.90 1.48 -11.21
C LEU A 22 20.98 2.68 -10.93
N THR A 23 21.35 3.83 -11.49
CA THR A 23 20.42 4.95 -11.71
C THR A 23 19.39 4.52 -12.74
N GLY A 24 18.41 3.74 -12.30
CA GLY A 24 17.13 3.61 -12.95
C GLY A 24 16.20 4.68 -12.40
N CYS A 25 15.68 5.55 -13.26
CA CYS A 25 14.51 6.38 -12.95
C CYS A 25 13.27 5.49 -12.83
N GLY A 26 13.21 4.72 -11.75
CA GLY A 26 11.99 4.16 -11.20
C GLY A 26 11.92 4.64 -9.77
N LYS A 27 10.76 5.14 -9.33
CA LYS A 27 10.50 5.48 -7.92
C LYS A 27 11.10 4.37 -7.05
N LYS A 28 12.10 4.67 -6.23
CA LYS A 28 12.70 3.67 -5.33
C LYS A 28 11.59 3.23 -4.38
N VAL A 29 11.06 2.03 -4.60
CA VAL A 29 10.29 1.34 -3.58
C VAL A 29 11.21 1.28 -2.37
N ASN A 30 10.78 1.87 -1.26
CA ASN A 30 11.47 1.68 0.01
C ASN A 30 11.22 0.22 0.40
N VAL A 31 12.03 -0.68 -0.13
CA VAL A 31 11.92 -2.11 0.14
C VAL A 31 12.31 -2.27 1.59
N ASP A 32 11.29 -2.48 2.42
CA ASP A 32 11.44 -2.95 3.77
C ASP A 32 12.38 -4.17 3.77
N GLN A 33 13.51 -4.10 4.48
CA GLN A 33 14.51 -5.18 4.57
C GLN A 33 14.03 -6.41 5.38
N SER A 34 12.72 -6.56 5.59
CA SER A 34 12.13 -7.74 6.20
C SER A 34 12.04 -8.90 5.19
N GLU A 35 11.88 -10.12 5.70
CA GLU A 35 11.57 -11.31 4.87
C GLU A 35 10.31 -11.08 4.02
N GLN A 36 9.32 -10.37 4.55
CA GLN A 36 8.10 -10.04 3.83
C GLN A 36 8.36 -9.03 2.70
N GLY A 37 9.22 -8.05 2.91
CA GLY A 37 9.62 -7.11 1.86
C GLY A 37 10.44 -7.77 0.76
N GLN A 38 11.28 -8.76 1.09
CA GLN A 38 11.97 -9.61 0.10
C GLN A 38 10.96 -10.44 -0.69
N LYS A 39 10.01 -11.11 -0.03
CA LYS A 39 8.91 -11.84 -0.71
C LYS A 39 8.15 -10.93 -1.69
N ILE A 40 7.81 -9.70 -1.26
CA ILE A 40 7.09 -8.75 -2.10
C ILE A 40 7.92 -8.32 -3.32
N SER A 41 9.24 -8.16 -3.19
CA SER A 41 10.11 -7.71 -4.28
C SER A 41 10.23 -8.73 -5.42
N GLU A 42 9.91 -10.00 -5.16
CA GLU A 42 9.88 -11.08 -6.16
C GLU A 42 8.61 -11.09 -7.02
N TYR A 43 7.55 -10.38 -6.62
CA TYR A 43 6.31 -10.34 -7.38
C TYR A 43 6.47 -9.59 -8.71
N ALA A 44 5.68 -9.97 -9.71
CA ALA A 44 5.65 -9.28 -11.01
C ALA A 44 5.24 -7.79 -10.91
N ASN A 45 4.53 -7.42 -9.84
CA ASN A 45 4.16 -6.04 -9.55
C ASN A 45 4.34 -5.76 -8.05
N PRO A 46 5.58 -5.51 -7.58
CA PRO A 46 5.86 -5.32 -6.16
C PRO A 46 5.22 -4.04 -5.63
N ASP A 47 5.03 -3.03 -6.48
CA ASP A 47 4.42 -1.74 -6.11
C ASP A 47 2.94 -1.82 -5.76
N ALA A 48 2.24 -2.89 -6.19
CA ALA A 48 0.83 -3.10 -5.89
C ALA A 48 0.58 -3.57 -4.45
N VAL A 49 1.62 -3.94 -3.72
CA VAL A 49 1.52 -4.53 -2.39
C VAL A 49 2.43 -3.77 -1.42
N ILE A 50 2.01 -3.62 -0.17
CA ILE A 50 2.82 -3.02 0.88
C ILE A 50 2.86 -3.95 2.09
N SER A 51 4.02 -4.06 2.75
CA SER A 51 4.14 -4.80 4.01
C SER A 51 3.55 -3.97 5.18
N PRO A 52 3.12 -4.60 6.29
CA PRO A 52 2.73 -3.89 7.50
C PRO A 52 3.81 -2.94 8.02
N LYS A 53 5.09 -3.35 7.93
CA LYS A 53 6.22 -2.50 8.32
C LYS A 53 6.42 -1.33 7.35
N GLY A 54 6.24 -1.53 6.05
CA GLY A 54 6.25 -0.46 5.06
C GLY A 54 5.12 0.56 5.30
N LEU A 55 3.90 0.08 5.57
CA LEU A 55 2.78 0.95 5.92
C LEU A 55 3.07 1.73 7.22
N LYS A 56 3.58 1.05 8.25
CA LYS A 56 3.95 1.70 9.51
C LYS A 56 4.98 2.81 9.31
N GLN A 57 5.96 2.62 8.43
CA GLN A 57 6.94 3.67 8.12
C GLN A 57 6.28 4.92 7.52
N LEU A 58 5.28 4.76 6.66
CA LEU A 58 4.53 5.89 6.10
C LEU A 58 3.69 6.61 7.17
N ILE A 59 3.08 5.85 8.07
CA ILE A 59 2.33 6.39 9.23
C ILE A 59 3.27 7.17 10.16
N ASP A 60 4.39 6.56 10.56
CA ASP A 60 5.37 7.17 11.47
C ASP A 60 6.00 8.44 10.86
N ALA A 61 6.19 8.44 9.54
CA ALA A 61 6.67 9.60 8.78
C ALA A 61 5.61 10.71 8.62
N LYS A 62 4.35 10.45 8.98
CA LYS A 62 3.20 11.35 8.80
C LYS A 62 3.07 11.80 7.34
N ASP A 63 3.16 10.86 6.41
CA ASP A 63 2.99 11.17 4.98
C ASP A 63 1.60 11.77 4.73
N GLU A 64 1.55 13.05 4.38
CA GLU A 64 0.31 13.80 4.13
C GLU A 64 -0.49 13.27 2.92
N ASN A 65 0.15 12.48 2.06
CA ASN A 65 -0.50 11.86 0.90
C ASN A 65 -0.98 10.42 1.19
N LEU A 66 -0.71 9.87 2.37
CA LEU A 66 -1.16 8.53 2.73
C LEU A 66 -2.66 8.53 3.04
N VAL A 67 -3.40 7.67 2.36
CA VAL A 67 -4.80 7.38 2.67
C VAL A 67 -4.95 5.88 2.92
N ILE A 68 -5.43 5.52 4.11
CA ILE A 68 -5.65 4.13 4.49
C ILE A 68 -7.15 3.86 4.45
N ILE A 69 -7.58 2.86 3.68
CA ILE A 69 -9.00 2.49 3.56
C ILE A 69 -9.19 1.05 4.04
N GLY A 70 -9.89 0.89 5.16
CA GLY A 70 -10.25 -0.41 5.72
C GLY A 70 -11.58 -0.90 5.19
N VAL A 71 -11.61 -2.07 4.59
CA VAL A 71 -12.87 -2.72 4.17
C VAL A 71 -13.31 -3.70 5.26
N ILE A 72 -14.18 -3.24 6.14
CA ILE A 72 -14.50 -3.93 7.40
C ILE A 72 -16.01 -3.99 7.60
N ASP A 73 -16.52 -5.18 7.95
CA ASP A 73 -17.93 -5.33 8.28
C ASP A 73 -18.23 -4.62 9.61
N PRO A 74 -19.07 -3.57 9.62
CA PRO A 74 -19.35 -2.83 10.85
C PRO A 74 -19.96 -3.73 11.92
N LYS A 75 -20.72 -4.76 11.53
CA LYS A 75 -21.30 -5.71 12.50
C LYS A 75 -20.22 -6.50 13.22
N LYS A 76 -19.14 -6.85 12.51
CA LYS A 76 -18.01 -7.58 13.09
C LYS A 76 -17.12 -6.65 13.91
N ALA A 77 -16.88 -5.43 13.44
CA ALA A 77 -16.12 -4.43 14.19
C ALA A 77 -16.71 -4.12 15.58
N MET A 78 -18.02 -4.25 15.74
CA MET A 78 -18.72 -4.07 17.01
C MET A 78 -18.61 -5.26 17.97
N VAL A 79 -18.09 -6.41 17.53
CA VAL A 79 -17.91 -7.59 18.39
C VAL A 79 -16.61 -7.44 19.19
N PRO A 80 -16.67 -7.37 20.54
CA PRO A 80 -15.47 -7.27 21.37
C PRO A 80 -14.52 -8.43 21.15
N GLY A 81 -13.23 -8.13 20.97
CA GLY A 81 -12.18 -9.14 20.73
C GLY A 81 -12.15 -9.69 19.30
N SER A 82 -13.02 -9.22 18.40
CA SER A 82 -12.90 -9.56 16.98
C SER A 82 -11.70 -8.85 16.34
N ILE A 83 -11.07 -9.49 15.36
CA ILE A 83 -9.99 -8.88 14.58
C ILE A 83 -10.46 -7.61 13.84
N ALA A 84 -11.74 -7.55 13.47
CA ALA A 84 -12.36 -6.39 12.83
C ALA A 84 -12.47 -5.15 13.75
N SER A 85 -12.38 -5.34 15.08
CA SER A 85 -12.34 -4.24 16.04
C SER A 85 -10.96 -3.57 16.13
N GLY A 86 -9.90 -4.26 15.69
CA GLY A 86 -8.51 -3.77 15.69
C GLY A 86 -8.14 -3.04 14.40
N GLN A 87 -8.84 -1.95 14.11
CA GLN A 87 -8.62 -1.16 12.89
C GLN A 87 -7.28 -0.42 12.95
N ILE A 88 -6.63 -0.23 11.80
CA ILE A 88 -5.42 0.59 11.70
C ILE A 88 -5.81 2.06 11.98
N GLU A 89 -5.10 2.71 12.89
CA GLU A 89 -5.35 4.11 13.24
C GLU A 89 -5.28 5.02 12.00
N GLY A 90 -6.21 5.97 11.90
CA GLY A 90 -6.32 6.88 10.75
C GLY A 90 -6.99 6.29 9.51
N SER A 91 -7.48 5.04 9.58
CA SER A 91 -8.21 4.45 8.45
C SER A 91 -9.58 5.08 8.23
N TYR A 92 -9.93 5.31 6.96
CA TYR A 92 -11.30 5.51 6.53
C TYR A 92 -11.97 4.15 6.33
N ILE A 93 -13.04 3.88 7.08
CA ILE A 93 -13.69 2.56 7.06
C ILE A 93 -14.87 2.56 6.10
N VAL A 94 -14.91 1.55 5.23
CA VAL A 94 -15.99 1.32 4.28
C VAL A 94 -16.48 -0.12 4.35
N TRP A 95 -17.72 -0.33 3.93
CA TRP A 95 -18.30 -1.64 3.69
C TRP A 95 -18.93 -1.74 2.31
N ARG A 96 -19.42 -2.93 1.97
CA ARG A 96 -19.92 -3.23 0.62
C ARG A 96 -20.91 -2.20 0.08
N PRO A 97 -21.92 -1.71 0.84
CA PRO A 97 -22.88 -0.73 0.31
C PRO A 97 -22.26 0.59 -0.15
N ASP A 98 -21.10 0.95 0.39
CA ASP A 98 -20.43 2.22 0.12
C ASP A 98 -19.81 2.25 -1.28
N TYR A 99 -19.30 1.10 -1.77
CA TYR A 99 -18.59 1.01 -3.05
C TYR A 99 -19.19 -0.04 -4.01
N SER A 100 -20.19 -0.80 -3.57
CA SER A 100 -20.94 -1.78 -4.36
C SER A 100 -22.43 -1.66 -4.08
N GLY A 101 -23.25 -1.70 -5.11
CA GLY A 101 -24.68 -1.45 -4.95
C GLY A 101 -25.55 -2.22 -5.93
N LYS A 102 -26.85 -2.05 -5.73
CA LYS A 102 -27.87 -2.28 -6.75
C LYS A 102 -28.01 -0.99 -7.55
N GLY A 103 -28.15 -1.08 -8.88
CA GLY A 103 -28.53 0.08 -9.69
C GLY A 103 -27.59 1.29 -9.55
N SER A 104 -26.40 1.30 -10.15
CA SER A 104 -25.82 2.60 -10.54
C SER A 104 -26.69 3.18 -11.67
N LYS A 105 -26.63 4.49 -11.93
CA LYS A 105 -27.30 5.05 -13.13
C LYS A 105 -26.77 4.43 -14.43
N GLU A 106 -25.61 3.78 -14.37
CA GLU A 106 -25.01 2.96 -15.44
C GLU A 106 -25.19 1.44 -15.26
N ALA A 107 -25.93 0.99 -14.25
CA ALA A 107 -26.17 -0.43 -14.04
C ALA A 107 -27.16 -0.95 -15.08
N ILE A 108 -26.87 -2.15 -15.55
CA ILE A 108 -27.62 -2.85 -16.59
C ILE A 108 -29.05 -3.17 -16.11
N SER A 109 -29.30 -3.20 -14.78
CA SER A 109 -30.61 -3.42 -14.16
C SER A 109 -30.59 -3.09 -12.65
N GLU A 110 -31.72 -2.63 -12.11
CA GLU A 110 -31.93 -2.43 -10.65
C GLU A 110 -31.94 -3.75 -9.85
N GLU A 111 -32.08 -4.88 -10.54
CA GLU A 111 -32.18 -6.22 -9.94
C GLU A 111 -30.82 -6.89 -9.76
N VAL A 112 -29.79 -6.44 -10.47
CA VAL A 112 -28.46 -7.04 -10.41
C VAL A 112 -27.65 -6.42 -9.29
N GLY A 113 -27.50 -7.17 -8.20
CA GLY A 113 -26.63 -6.81 -7.08
C GLY A 113 -25.15 -7.02 -7.40
N GLY A 114 -24.30 -6.39 -6.61
CA GLY A 114 -22.84 -6.58 -6.74
C GLY A 114 -22.24 -5.91 -7.96
N ILE A 115 -22.88 -4.87 -8.50
CA ILE A 115 -22.28 -3.97 -9.49
C ILE A 115 -21.49 -2.90 -8.74
N ARG A 116 -20.44 -2.35 -9.37
CA ARG A 116 -19.77 -1.16 -8.87
C ARG A 116 -20.72 0.04 -8.83
N LYS A 117 -20.41 1.00 -7.98
CA LYS A 117 -21.05 2.33 -8.03
C LYS A 117 -20.59 3.12 -9.27
N SER A 118 -21.29 4.22 -9.56
CA SER A 118 -20.89 5.14 -10.62
C SER A 118 -19.50 5.71 -10.36
N LYS A 119 -18.90 6.29 -11.39
CA LYS A 119 -17.61 6.95 -11.28
C LYS A 119 -17.66 8.07 -10.22
N GLU A 120 -18.67 8.91 -10.28
CA GLU A 120 -18.83 10.10 -9.42
C GLU A 120 -19.01 9.70 -7.96
N HIS A 121 -19.78 8.64 -7.70
CA HIS A 121 -19.95 8.13 -6.35
C HIS A 121 -18.63 7.60 -5.77
N MET A 122 -17.83 6.90 -6.59
CA MET A 122 -16.52 6.45 -6.15
C MET A 122 -15.54 7.61 -5.93
N GLU A 123 -15.56 8.64 -6.80
CA GLU A 123 -14.76 9.86 -6.62
C GLU A 123 -15.15 10.59 -5.33
N GLU A 124 -16.45 10.68 -5.01
CA GLU A 124 -16.94 11.26 -3.76
C GLU A 124 -16.50 10.43 -2.55
N LEU A 125 -16.61 9.10 -2.62
CA LEU A 125 -16.16 8.20 -1.55
C LEU A 125 -14.67 8.37 -1.25
N LEU A 126 -13.84 8.39 -2.29
CA LEU A 126 -12.39 8.58 -2.16
C LEU A 126 -12.05 9.99 -1.65
N SER A 127 -12.77 11.01 -2.12
CA SER A 127 -12.61 12.40 -1.63
C SER A 127 -12.95 12.52 -0.14
N LYS A 128 -14.00 11.83 0.33
CA LYS A 128 -14.36 11.76 1.76
C LYS A 128 -13.31 11.05 2.60
N ALA A 129 -12.60 10.10 2.01
CA ALA A 129 -11.44 9.45 2.63
C ALA A 129 -10.17 10.33 2.62
N GLY A 130 -10.22 11.53 2.02
CA GLY A 130 -9.08 12.44 1.92
C GLY A 130 -8.16 12.17 0.73
N ALA A 131 -8.56 11.30 -0.21
CA ALA A 131 -7.75 10.99 -1.38
C ALA A 131 -7.76 12.13 -2.41
N THR A 132 -6.58 12.40 -2.95
CA THR A 132 -6.33 13.25 -4.13
C THR A 132 -5.69 12.40 -5.23
N ASP A 133 -5.49 12.97 -6.42
CA ASP A 133 -4.77 12.32 -7.51
C ASP A 133 -3.32 11.92 -7.17
N LYS A 134 -2.74 12.54 -6.14
CA LYS A 134 -1.38 12.29 -5.65
C LYS A 134 -1.31 11.31 -4.48
N SER A 135 -2.46 10.94 -3.90
CA SER A 135 -2.48 10.10 -2.71
C SER A 135 -1.93 8.70 -2.97
N THR A 136 -1.20 8.17 -2.01
CA THR A 136 -0.93 6.72 -1.92
C THR A 136 -2.08 6.10 -1.16
N ILE A 137 -2.93 5.32 -1.84
CA ILE A 137 -4.07 4.66 -1.21
C ILE A 137 -3.67 3.24 -0.81
N VAL A 138 -3.75 2.91 0.47
CA VAL A 138 -3.54 1.54 0.97
C VAL A 138 -4.89 0.96 1.37
N VAL A 139 -5.31 -0.11 0.72
CA VAL A 139 -6.51 -0.85 1.09
C VAL A 139 -6.18 -2.11 1.88
N TYR A 140 -7.02 -2.44 2.85
CA TYR A 140 -6.82 -3.59 3.73
C TYR A 140 -8.16 -4.14 4.22
N SER A 141 -8.14 -5.32 4.86
CA SER A 141 -9.30 -5.88 5.53
C SER A 141 -8.87 -6.89 6.58
N ALA A 142 -9.48 -6.82 7.76
CA ALA A 142 -9.22 -7.78 8.82
C ALA A 142 -9.67 -9.21 8.47
N ASP A 143 -10.80 -9.36 7.77
CA ASP A 143 -11.41 -10.69 7.55
C ASP A 143 -12.21 -10.85 6.24
N ALA A 144 -12.23 -9.81 5.41
CA ALA A 144 -12.93 -9.76 4.14
C ALA A 144 -11.95 -9.35 3.01
N HIS A 145 -10.82 -10.07 2.90
CA HIS A 145 -9.75 -9.74 1.96
C HIS A 145 -10.21 -9.61 0.50
N HIS A 146 -11.19 -10.43 0.08
CA HIS A 146 -11.77 -10.35 -1.26
C HIS A 146 -12.53 -9.04 -1.50
N ASP A 147 -13.16 -8.47 -0.46
CA ASP A 147 -13.85 -7.18 -0.53
C ASP A 147 -12.84 -6.02 -0.64
N ALA A 148 -11.71 -6.08 0.09
CA ALA A 148 -10.61 -5.13 -0.10
C ALA A 148 -9.99 -5.22 -1.50
N ALA A 149 -9.80 -6.43 -2.03
CA ALA A 149 -9.27 -6.64 -3.37
C ALA A 149 -10.24 -6.13 -4.45
N ARG A 150 -11.55 -6.26 -4.20
CA ARG A 150 -12.58 -5.68 -5.05
C ARG A 150 -12.48 -4.16 -5.05
N LEU A 151 -12.36 -3.50 -3.90
CA LEU A 151 -12.17 -2.06 -3.81
C LEU A 151 -10.88 -1.60 -4.51
N TYR A 152 -9.76 -2.30 -4.29
CA TYR A 152 -8.49 -2.09 -5.01
C TYR A 152 -8.72 -2.03 -6.52
N TRP A 153 -9.41 -3.03 -7.07
CA TRP A 153 -9.71 -3.10 -8.50
C TRP A 153 -10.57 -1.91 -8.99
N GLN A 154 -11.57 -1.48 -8.22
CA GLN A 154 -12.39 -0.32 -8.61
C GLN A 154 -11.56 0.96 -8.66
N ILE A 155 -10.66 1.16 -7.70
CA ILE A 155 -9.76 2.31 -7.63
C ILE A 155 -8.79 2.30 -8.83
N LYS A 156 -8.23 1.13 -9.19
CA LYS A 156 -7.43 0.98 -10.41
C LYS A 156 -8.23 1.30 -11.67
N LEU A 157 -9.49 0.86 -11.75
CA LEU A 157 -10.35 1.11 -12.89
C LEU A 157 -10.67 2.60 -13.09
N LEU A 158 -10.73 3.38 -12.01
CA LEU A 158 -10.84 4.85 -12.08
C LEU A 158 -9.56 5.52 -12.58
N GLY A 159 -8.45 4.79 -12.69
CA GLY A 159 -7.17 5.30 -13.15
C GLY A 159 -6.25 5.81 -12.04
N HIS A 160 -6.57 5.56 -10.76
CA HIS A 160 -5.68 5.96 -9.67
C HIS A 160 -4.37 5.17 -9.74
N LYS A 161 -3.24 5.89 -9.71
CA LYS A 161 -1.93 5.30 -10.02
C LYS A 161 -1.34 4.53 -8.85
N ASP A 162 -1.28 5.17 -7.69
CA ASP A 162 -0.63 4.65 -6.49
C ASP A 162 -1.68 4.11 -5.52
N VAL A 163 -2.11 2.87 -5.78
CA VAL A 163 -2.94 2.09 -4.87
C VAL A 163 -2.24 0.78 -4.56
N LYS A 164 -2.21 0.43 -3.27
CA LYS A 164 -1.53 -0.73 -2.73
C LYS A 164 -2.48 -1.56 -1.89
N TYR A 165 -2.27 -2.86 -1.88
CA TYR A 165 -2.94 -3.79 -0.99
C TYR A 165 -2.01 -4.13 0.19
N LEU A 166 -2.51 -4.09 1.42
CA LEU A 166 -1.73 -4.48 2.60
C LEU A 166 -1.57 -6.01 2.68
N ASP A 167 -0.32 -6.50 2.63
CA ASP A 167 -0.02 -7.93 2.67
C ASP A 167 -0.29 -8.54 4.05
N GLY A 168 -1.18 -9.53 4.10
CA GLY A 168 -1.70 -10.13 5.34
C GLY A 168 -3.08 -9.60 5.76
N GLY A 169 -3.54 -8.53 5.10
CA GLY A 169 -4.81 -7.89 5.39
C GLY A 169 -4.72 -6.77 6.41
#